data_AF-A0A7U9XAA1-F1
#
_entry.id   AF-A0A7U9XAA1-F1
#
_cell.length_a   1.000
_cell.length_b   1.000
_cell.length_c   1.000
_cell.angle_alpha   90.00
_cell.angle_beta   90.00
_cell.angle_gamma   90.00
#
_symmetry.space_group_name_H-M   'P 1'
#
loop_
_entity.id
_entity.type
_entity.pdbx_description
1 polymer ?
#
loop_
_entity_poly.entity_id
_entity_poly.type
_entity_poly.pdbx_seq_one_letter_code
_entity_poly.pdbx_strand_id
1 'polypeptide(L)'
;MKKFEGLLKSEIRKVERLANKLTGFSDCKVTAYSSMETHPINFDPSVVFVECDCEVCRNYEEPIGFSIHLTIPMFDRRRSWVKANK
;
A
#
# COMPACT_ATOMS: atom_id res chain seq x y z
N MET A 1 13.74 -2.11 -16.17
CA MET A 1 13.12 -2.21 -14.82
C MET A 1 11.99 -3.22 -14.87
N LYS A 2 11.73 -3.95 -13.77
CA LYS A 2 10.56 -4.85 -13.72
C LYS A 2 9.29 -4.00 -13.67
N LYS A 3 8.31 -4.33 -14.51
CA LYS A 3 6.98 -3.71 -14.48
C LYS A 3 6.27 -4.11 -13.19
N PHE A 4 5.35 -3.26 -12.73
CA PHE A 4 4.51 -3.60 -11.59
C PHE A 4 3.50 -4.68 -11.99
N GLU A 5 3.62 -5.86 -11.39
CA GLU A 5 2.73 -7.01 -11.64
C GLU A 5 1.69 -7.18 -10.52
N GLY A 6 1.76 -6.34 -9.48
CA GLY A 6 0.92 -6.40 -8.30
C GLY A 6 1.70 -6.30 -6.98
N LEU A 7 0.96 -6.20 -5.88
CA LEU A 7 1.51 -6.12 -4.53
C LEU A 7 2.18 -7.43 -4.08
N LEU A 8 3.34 -7.31 -3.43
CA LEU A 8 3.97 -8.43 -2.74
C LEU A 8 3.22 -8.72 -1.44
N LYS A 9 3.28 -9.99 -0.98
CA LYS A 9 2.74 -10.38 0.33
C LYS A 9 3.29 -9.54 1.48
N SER A 10 4.56 -9.10 1.39
CA SER A 10 5.19 -8.24 2.40
C SER A 10 4.60 -6.84 2.43
N GLU A 11 4.19 -6.29 1.29
CA GLU A 11 3.56 -4.98 1.15
C GLU A 11 2.12 -5.02 1.68
N ILE A 12 1.34 -6.03 1.29
CA ILE A 12 0.00 -6.28 1.84
C ILE A 12 0.06 -6.37 3.38
N ARG A 13 1.00 -7.16 3.92
CA ARG A 13 1.20 -7.27 5.37
C ARG A 13 1.61 -5.96 6.06
N LYS A 14 2.22 -5.00 5.36
CA LYS A 14 2.52 -3.67 5.95
C LYS A 14 1.21 -2.88 6.10
N VAL A 15 0.36 -2.90 5.07
CA VAL A 15 -0.96 -2.26 5.08
C VAL A 15 -1.84 -2.85 6.17
N GLU A 16 -2.00 -4.18 6.21
CA GLU A 16 -2.81 -4.86 7.24
C GLU A 16 -2.32 -4.58 8.66
N ARG A 17 -1.00 -4.54 8.88
CA ARG A 17 -0.43 -4.22 10.20
C ARG A 17 -0.72 -2.79 10.62
N LEU A 18 -0.63 -1.82 9.70
CA LEU A 18 -0.99 -0.44 10.01
C LEU A 18 -2.48 -0.32 10.30
N ALA A 19 -3.35 -0.97 9.51
CA ALA A 19 -4.79 -0.99 9.73
C ALA A 19 -5.13 -1.51 11.13
N ASN A 20 -4.67 -2.70 11.48
CA ASN A 20 -4.87 -3.31 12.80
C ASN A 20 -4.39 -2.38 13.93
N LYS A 21 -3.21 -1.75 13.77
CA LYS A 21 -2.69 -0.79 14.76
C LYS A 21 -3.61 0.43 14.94
N LEU A 22 -4.20 0.94 13.86
CA LEU A 22 -4.99 2.16 13.87
C LEU A 22 -6.45 1.95 14.27
N THR A 23 -6.97 0.74 14.13
CA THR A 23 -8.34 0.36 14.50
C THR A 23 -8.41 -0.35 15.84
N GLY A 24 -7.33 -0.98 16.29
CA GLY A 24 -7.31 -1.88 17.45
C GLY A 24 -7.79 -3.29 17.14
N PHE A 25 -8.08 -3.61 15.86
CA PHE A 25 -8.46 -4.95 15.43
C PHE A 25 -7.24 -5.85 15.23
N SER A 26 -7.48 -7.14 15.03
CA SER A 26 -6.43 -8.16 14.77
C SER A 26 -6.56 -8.84 13.41
N ASP A 27 -7.61 -8.51 12.66
CA ASP A 27 -8.14 -9.23 11.51
C ASP A 27 -8.47 -8.31 10.31
N CYS A 28 -7.82 -7.13 10.22
CA CYS A 28 -7.88 -6.30 9.03
C CYS A 28 -7.17 -6.94 7.82
N LYS A 29 -7.82 -6.88 6.66
CA LYS A 29 -7.43 -7.50 5.40
C LYS A 29 -7.56 -6.53 4.24
N VAL A 30 -6.53 -6.48 3.39
CA VAL A 30 -6.63 -5.75 2.12
C VAL A 30 -7.54 -6.53 1.19
N THR A 31 -8.60 -5.89 0.72
CA THR A 31 -9.62 -6.50 -0.17
C THR A 31 -9.47 -6.04 -1.61
N ALA A 32 -9.08 -4.78 -1.82
CA ALA A 32 -8.84 -4.21 -3.13
C ALA A 32 -7.75 -3.13 -3.05
N TYR A 33 -7.16 -2.79 -4.20
CA TYR A 33 -6.29 -1.65 -4.34
C TYR A 33 -6.31 -1.09 -5.76
N SER A 34 -6.12 0.22 -5.89
CA SER A 34 -5.70 0.85 -7.14
C SER A 34 -4.18 1.02 -7.15
N SER A 35 -3.59 1.19 -8.33
CA SER A 35 -2.16 1.49 -8.46
C SER A 35 -1.90 2.51 -9.55
N MET A 36 -0.99 3.44 -9.30
CA MET A 36 -0.54 4.44 -10.25
C MET A 36 0.98 4.53 -10.23
N GLU A 37 1.60 4.48 -11.41
CA GLU A 37 3.03 4.80 -11.53
C GLU A 37 3.24 6.31 -11.42
N THR A 38 4.19 6.71 -10.58
CA THR A 38 4.55 8.11 -10.36
C THR A 38 6.06 8.29 -10.52
N HIS A 39 6.43 9.47 -11.02
CA HIS A 39 7.81 9.90 -11.15
C HIS A 39 8.03 11.09 -10.21
N PRO A 40 8.83 10.94 -9.15
CA PRO A 40 9.05 12.04 -8.22
C PRO A 40 9.85 13.17 -8.89
N ILE A 41 9.36 14.40 -8.79
CA ILE A 41 9.91 15.59 -9.50
C ILE A 41 11.39 15.85 -9.17
N ASN A 42 11.83 15.54 -7.95
CA ASN A 42 13.19 15.79 -7.47
C ASN A 42 14.13 14.58 -7.59
N PHE A 43 13.70 13.53 -8.29
CA PHE A 43 14.49 12.33 -8.50
C PHE A 43 14.87 12.19 -9.98
N ASP A 44 15.86 11.35 -10.24
CA ASP A 44 16.19 10.96 -11.62
C ASP A 44 14.92 10.46 -12.33
N PRO A 45 14.61 10.89 -13.57
CA PRO A 45 13.39 10.50 -14.29
C PRO A 45 13.20 8.99 -14.48
N SER A 46 14.29 8.21 -14.42
CA SER A 46 14.26 6.74 -14.46
C SER A 46 13.72 6.12 -13.17
N VAL A 47 13.60 6.88 -12.09
CA VAL A 47 13.05 6.44 -10.82
C VAL A 47 11.53 6.39 -10.91
N VAL A 48 11.00 5.17 -10.87
CA VAL A 48 9.57 4.89 -10.87
C VAL A 48 9.14 4.49 -9.46
N PHE A 49 8.10 5.15 -8.98
CA PHE A 49 7.37 4.76 -7.79
C PHE A 49 6.01 4.21 -8.22
N VAL A 50 5.45 3.31 -7.42
CA VAL A 50 4.06 2.89 -7.54
C VAL A 50 3.35 3.30 -6.27
N GLU A 51 2.31 4.11 -6.43
CA GLU A 51 1.42 4.51 -5.36
C GLU A 51 0.17 3.64 -5.42
N CYS A 52 -0.22 3.08 -4.27
CA CYS A 52 -1.42 2.25 -4.15
C CYS A 52 -2.34 2.77 -3.05
N ASP A 53 -3.61 2.99 -3.39
CA ASP A 53 -4.65 3.19 -2.39
C ASP A 53 -5.33 1.86 -2.11
N CYS A 54 -5.16 1.36 -0.89
CA CYS A 54 -5.67 0.06 -0.46
C CYS A 54 -6.98 0.21 0.31
N GLU A 55 -8.01 -0.50 -0.13
CA GLU A 55 -9.21 -0.78 0.64
C GLU A 55 -8.91 -1.87 1.67
N VAL A 56 -9.38 -1.66 2.90
CA VAL A 56 -9.17 -2.60 4.00
C VAL A 56 -10.49 -2.88 4.70
N CYS A 57 -10.80 -4.16 4.84
CA CYS A 57 -11.96 -4.65 5.58
C CYS A 57 -11.51 -5.48 6.79
N ARG A 58 -12.31 -5.46 7.86
CA ARG A 58 -12.22 -6.42 8.95
C ARG A 58 -12.90 -7.72 8.53
N ASN A 59 -12.22 -8.85 8.73
CA ASN A 59 -12.72 -10.18 8.34
C ASN A 59 -13.16 -10.30 6.87
N TYR A 60 -12.58 -9.51 5.96
CA TYR A 60 -12.98 -9.43 4.54
C TYR A 60 -14.41 -8.91 4.28
N GLU A 61 -15.14 -8.45 5.31
CA GLU A 61 -16.55 -8.08 5.17
C GLU A 61 -16.81 -6.60 5.49
N GLU A 62 -16.27 -6.10 6.61
CA GLU A 62 -16.64 -4.78 7.13
C GLU A 62 -15.55 -3.74 6.82
N PRO A 63 -15.79 -2.72 5.98
CA PRO A 63 -14.81 -1.68 5.70
C PRO A 63 -14.40 -0.93 6.96
N ILE A 64 -13.09 -0.65 7.13
CA ILE A 64 -12.60 0.04 8.34
C ILE A 64 -12.81 1.57 8.31
N GLY A 65 -13.49 2.09 7.29
CA GLY A 65 -13.89 3.50 7.17
C GLY A 65 -12.83 4.47 6.61
N PHE A 66 -11.62 4.00 6.30
CA PHE A 66 -10.57 4.79 5.66
C PHE A 66 -9.65 3.91 4.81
N SER A 67 -9.00 4.50 3.81
CA SER A 67 -8.01 3.82 2.97
C SER A 67 -6.59 3.99 3.52
N ILE A 68 -5.70 3.08 3.11
CA ILE A 68 -4.27 3.16 3.42
C ILE A 68 -3.50 3.32 2.12
N HIS A 69 -2.70 4.37 2.06
CA HIS A 69 -1.80 4.64 0.96
C HIS A 69 -0.49 3.89 1.16
N LEU A 70 -0.04 3.18 0.12
CA LEU A 70 1.21 2.44 0.08
C LEU A 70 2.07 2.99 -1.06
N THR A 71 3.27 3.44 -0.72
CA THR A 71 4.26 3.91 -1.69
C THR A 71 5.35 2.87 -1.89
N ILE A 72 5.63 2.51 -3.14
CA ILE A 72 6.57 1.46 -3.52
C ILE A 72 7.64 2.02 -4.46
N PRO A 73 8.88 2.23 -3.99
CA PRO A 73 9.99 2.51 -4.88
C PRO A 73 10.37 1.26 -5.69
N MET A 74 10.18 1.27 -7.01
CA MET A 74 10.35 0.08 -7.85
C MET A 74 11.80 -0.41 -7.97
N PHE A 75 12.78 0.45 -7.65
CA PHE A 75 14.19 0.08 -7.58
C PHE A 75 14.55 -0.75 -6.32
N ASP A 76 13.80 -0.60 -5.22
CA ASP A 76 13.98 -1.39 -3.99
C ASP A 76 12.67 -1.47 -3.19
N ARG A 77 11.79 -2.39 -3.59
CA ARG A 77 10.45 -2.58 -2.99
C ARG A 77 10.47 -2.87 -1.49
N ARG A 78 11.60 -3.31 -0.91
CA ARG A 78 11.73 -3.54 0.54
C ARG A 78 11.53 -2.25 1.34
N ARG A 79 11.91 -1.12 0.73
CA ARG A 79 11.79 0.22 1.31
C ARG A 79 10.40 0.82 1.21
N SER A 80 9.39 0.10 0.72
CA SER A 80 8.01 0.59 0.67
C SER A 80 7.49 1.02 2.05
N TRP A 81 6.62 2.02 2.09
CA TRP A 81 6.01 2.54 3.31
C TRP A 81 4.53 2.77 3.15
N VAL A 82 3.82 2.81 4.28
CA VAL A 82 2.37 2.98 4.34
C VAL A 82 2.00 4.18 5.19
N LYS A 83 0.94 4.88 4.78
CA LYS A 83 0.34 6.01 5.50
C LYS A 83 -1.18 5.86 5.45
N ALA A 84 -1.86 6.13 6.57
CA ALA A 84 -3.32 6.18 6.55
C ALA A 84 -3.81 7.54 6.04
N ASN A 85 -4.82 7.51 5.18
CA ASN A 85 -5.54 8.69 4.74
C ASN A 85 -6.83 8.77 5.57
N LYS A 86 -6.70 9.27 6.81
CA LYS A 86 -7.82 9.53 7.73
C LYS A 86 -8.29 10.98 7.60
#